data_AF-A0A2G5UJS8-F1
#
_entry.id   AF-A0A2G5UJS8-F1
#
_cell.length_a   1.000
_cell.length_b   1.000
_cell.length_c   1.000
_cell.angle_alpha   90.00
_cell.angle_beta   90.00
_cell.angle_gamma   90.00
#
_symmetry.space_group_name_H-M   'P 1'
#
loop_
_entity.id
_entity.type
_entity.pdbx_description
1 polymer ?
#
loop_
_entity_poly.entity_id
_entity_poly.type
_entity_poly.pdbx_seq_one_letter_code
_entity_poly.pdbx_strand_id
1 'polypeptide(L)'
;MEACERLVCALFALNAADFTMIFGDLPPECRDWAYRILQLNGQQQSAQRQVMMEKEAISTNNNYKPCPPEVEKFEKVSVKASFSTYESARETTRSSEPQDYRKPTVHLAKNHVEQAAYIRNQMDLMRDFQKPERVNEAMANLHGMMCEGSFTLWNQFFDELLDEIYQILSTLSQSIRKKLAMRILQKMCTAQATKLFDSTEIAISKVLQCACTSEDNTMSVAAEDCLRILATHLPLPRIVQISRRILSQDDDDQRGVLILKMLTRMFQDIDVDELHMIVDDVAPCFVSAYDSTSSSVRKCAVFGLVALVQRVGMPRLETHLRKLNATKLNLIDLYVGRAKSSESGTSSN
;
A
#
# COMPACT_ATOMS: atom_id res chain seq x y z
N MET A 1 11.81 28.63 12.17
CA MET A 1 10.61 27.82 11.92
C MET A 1 10.15 27.25 13.25
N GLU A 2 8.97 27.64 13.71
CA GLU A 2 8.37 27.16 14.96
C GLU A 2 8.17 25.64 14.93
N ALA A 3 8.08 24.99 16.09
CA ALA A 3 8.03 23.52 16.17
C ALA A 3 6.85 22.92 15.39
N CYS A 4 5.70 23.59 15.38
CA CYS A 4 4.50 23.17 14.64
C CYS A 4 4.66 23.27 13.13
N GLU A 5 5.32 24.32 12.63
CA GLU A 5 5.59 24.52 11.20
C GLU A 5 6.51 23.41 10.65
N ARG A 6 7.55 23.03 11.42
CA ARG A 6 8.45 21.92 11.05
C ARG A 6 7.73 20.59 11.01
N LEU A 7 6.82 20.33 11.95
CA LEU A 7 6.03 19.11 12.00
C LEU A 7 5.12 18.98 10.78
N VAL A 8 4.44 20.07 10.38
CA VAL A 8 3.57 20.11 9.19
C VAL A 8 4.36 19.77 7.92
N CYS A 9 5.54 20.36 7.74
CA CYS A 9 6.36 20.08 6.57
C CYS A 9 6.95 18.66 6.56
N ALA A 10 7.32 18.12 7.73
CA ALA A 10 7.82 16.76 7.85
C ALA A 10 6.73 15.71 7.54
N LEU A 11 5.52 15.91 8.07
CA LEU A 11 4.38 15.04 7.81
C LEU A 11 3.96 15.07 6.34
N PHE A 12 4.00 16.24 5.68
CA PHE A 12 3.75 16.34 4.25
C PHE A 12 4.81 15.60 3.41
N ALA A 13 6.09 15.68 3.80
CA ALA A 13 7.18 15.00 3.10
C ALA A 13 7.13 13.46 3.25
N LEU A 14 6.58 12.96 4.36
CA LEU A 14 6.39 11.53 4.61
C LEU A 14 5.33 10.90 3.71
N ASN A 15 4.19 11.57 3.51
CA ASN A 15 3.16 11.13 2.58
C ASN A 15 2.20 12.27 2.17
N ALA A 16 2.48 12.91 1.04
CA ALA A 16 1.70 14.05 0.56
C ALA A 16 0.23 13.72 0.27
N ALA A 17 -0.08 12.49 -0.16
CA ALA A 17 -1.45 12.08 -0.50
C ALA A 17 -2.32 11.94 0.75
N ASP A 18 -1.81 11.23 1.77
CA ASP A 18 -2.50 11.08 3.06
C ASP A 18 -2.57 12.42 3.81
N PHE A 19 -1.52 13.23 3.72
CA PHE A 19 -1.48 14.55 4.35
C PHE A 19 -2.52 15.51 3.77
N THR A 20 -2.75 15.47 2.45
CA THR A 20 -3.78 16.28 1.77
C THR A 20 -5.19 15.81 2.14
N MET A 21 -5.37 14.51 2.36
CA MET A 21 -6.65 13.93 2.80
C MET A 21 -7.02 14.37 4.22
N ILE A 22 -6.06 14.37 5.15
CA ILE A 22 -6.26 14.83 6.55
C ILE A 22 -6.67 16.30 6.63
N PHE A 23 -6.27 17.13 5.66
CA PHE A 23 -6.60 18.56 5.63
C PHE A 23 -8.01 18.85 5.16
N GLY A 24 -8.66 17.91 4.46
CA GLY A 24 -10.08 17.99 4.12
C GLY A 24 -10.97 18.09 5.36
N ASP A 25 -10.52 17.47 6.46
CA ASP A 25 -11.26 17.34 7.71
C ASP A 25 -10.93 18.45 8.75
N LEU A 26 -9.96 19.32 8.45
CA LEU A 26 -9.56 20.42 9.34
C LEU A 26 -10.45 21.68 9.18
N PRO A 27 -10.61 22.48 10.24
CA PRO A 27 -11.23 23.79 10.14
C PRO A 27 -10.55 24.67 9.07
N PRO A 28 -11.30 25.52 8.35
CA PRO A 28 -10.77 26.31 7.24
C PRO A 28 -9.53 27.13 7.60
N GLU A 29 -9.54 27.73 8.79
CA GLU A 29 -8.45 28.56 9.31
C GLU A 29 -7.14 27.76 9.50
N CYS A 30 -7.24 26.52 9.99
CA CYS A 30 -6.09 25.63 10.18
C CYS A 30 -5.53 25.13 8.85
N ARG A 31 -6.42 24.82 7.90
CA ARG A 31 -6.06 24.38 6.56
C ARG A 31 -5.35 25.49 5.78
N ASP A 32 -5.89 26.70 5.81
CA ASP A 32 -5.31 27.86 5.12
C ASP A 32 -3.95 28.25 5.72
N TRP A 33 -3.83 28.20 7.06
CA TRP A 33 -2.55 28.40 7.74
C TRP A 33 -1.50 27.39 7.28
N ALA A 34 -1.81 26.09 7.29
CA ALA A 34 -0.82 25.09 6.96
C ALA A 34 -0.50 25.01 5.45
N TYR A 35 -1.43 25.33 4.54
CA TYR A 35 -1.09 25.55 3.12
C TYR A 35 -0.12 26.72 2.94
N ARG A 36 -0.29 27.81 3.71
CA ARG A 36 0.63 28.94 3.69
C ARG A 36 2.04 28.52 4.13
N ILE A 37 2.15 27.71 5.18
CA ILE A 37 3.43 27.17 5.66
C ILE A 37 4.10 26.27 4.59
N LEU A 38 3.34 25.38 3.94
CA LEU A 38 3.87 24.52 2.87
C LEU A 38 4.34 25.32 1.66
N GLN A 39 3.61 26.36 1.24
CA GLN A 39 4.02 27.25 0.16
C GLN A 39 5.30 28.03 0.52
N LEU A 40 5.38 28.57 1.73
CA LEU A 40 6.57 29.29 2.22
C LEU A 40 7.79 28.37 2.27
N ASN A 41 7.62 27.10 2.69
CA ASN A 41 8.72 26.13 2.70
C ASN A 41 9.15 25.73 1.28
N GLY A 42 8.21 25.54 0.35
CA GLY A 42 8.51 25.31 -1.06
C GLY A 42 9.29 26.45 -1.73
N GLN A 43 8.97 27.70 -1.38
CA GLN A 43 9.71 28.90 -1.83
C GLN A 43 11.10 28.99 -1.21
N GLN A 44 11.26 28.65 0.07
CA GLN A 44 12.57 28.62 0.74
C GLN A 44 13.48 27.52 0.18
N GLN A 45 12.95 26.33 -0.12
CA GLN A 45 13.72 25.24 -0.73
C GLN A 45 14.15 25.55 -2.17
N SER A 46 13.29 26.21 -2.94
CA SER A 46 13.63 26.63 -4.31
C SER A 46 14.67 27.77 -4.32
N ALA A 47 14.58 28.72 -3.40
CA ALA A 47 15.60 29.75 -3.20
C ALA A 47 16.94 29.14 -2.72
N GLN A 48 16.92 28.17 -1.81
CA GLN A 48 18.12 27.45 -1.36
C GLN A 48 18.77 26.63 -2.50
N ARG A 49 17.97 25.99 -3.36
CA ARG A 49 18.49 25.27 -4.54
C ARG A 49 19.12 26.21 -5.57
N GLN A 50 18.55 27.39 -5.79
CA GLN A 50 19.15 28.40 -6.68
C GLN A 50 20.47 28.94 -6.13
N VAL A 51 20.55 29.24 -4.82
CA VAL A 51 21.78 29.69 -4.17
C VAL A 51 22.85 28.59 -4.13
N MET A 52 22.46 27.32 -4.06
CA MET A 52 23.38 26.18 -4.10
C MET A 52 23.92 25.93 -5.52
N MET A 53 23.08 26.03 -6.55
CA MET A 53 23.50 25.99 -7.97
C MET A 53 24.42 27.16 -8.33
N GLU A 54 24.17 28.36 -7.80
CA GLU A 54 25.01 29.54 -8.04
C GLU A 54 26.37 29.42 -7.32
N LYS A 55 26.44 28.72 -6.18
CA LYS A 55 27.70 28.38 -5.51
C LYS A 55 28.47 27.25 -6.20
N GLU A 56 27.80 26.26 -6.79
CA GLU A 56 28.44 25.19 -7.56
C GLU A 56 28.99 25.68 -8.91
N ALA A 57 28.32 26.64 -9.55
CA ALA A 57 28.79 27.25 -10.80
C ALA A 57 30.07 28.09 -10.65
N ILE A 58 30.40 28.54 -9.43
CA ILE A 58 31.62 29.32 -9.14
C ILE A 58 32.84 28.42 -8.89
N SER A 59 32.65 27.12 -8.65
CA SER A 59 33.75 26.20 -8.27
C SER A 59 34.31 25.35 -9.41
N THR A 60 33.82 25.48 -10.64
CA THR A 60 34.38 24.78 -11.81
C THR A 60 34.69 25.75 -12.94
N ASN A 61 35.81 26.47 -12.79
CA ASN A 61 36.42 27.16 -13.91
C ASN A 61 37.39 26.22 -14.61
N ASN A 62 37.01 25.66 -15.76
CA ASN A 62 37.93 25.23 -16.81
C ASN A 62 37.21 25.05 -18.16
N ASN A 63 37.18 26.16 -18.90
CA ASN A 63 37.54 26.28 -20.31
C ASN A 63 37.21 25.12 -21.27
N TYR A 64 36.06 25.17 -21.94
CA TYR A 64 35.88 24.70 -23.32
C TYR A 64 34.71 25.46 -23.99
N LYS A 65 34.99 26.08 -25.14
CA LYS A 65 33.99 26.53 -26.14
C LYS A 65 34.09 25.60 -27.35
N PRO A 66 32.97 25.17 -27.96
CA PRO A 66 32.67 25.70 -29.29
C PRO A 66 31.18 25.90 -29.65
N CYS A 67 30.97 26.98 -30.42
CA CYS A 67 29.96 27.45 -31.40
C CYS A 67 28.45 27.06 -31.44
N PRO A 68 27.57 28.00 -31.92
CA PRO A 68 26.09 27.91 -31.98
C PRO A 68 25.56 27.45 -33.37
N PRO A 69 24.29 27.00 -33.51
CA PRO A 69 23.12 27.86 -33.83
C PRO A 69 21.83 27.35 -33.11
N GLU A 70 20.62 27.93 -33.10
CA GLU A 70 19.88 28.86 -33.96
C GLU A 70 18.69 29.40 -33.12
N VAL A 71 18.32 30.67 -33.26
CA VAL A 71 17.25 31.32 -32.49
C VAL A 71 15.94 31.23 -33.26
N GLU A 72 15.02 30.37 -32.82
CA GLU A 72 13.60 30.52 -33.15
C GLU A 72 12.86 31.22 -32.00
N LYS A 73 12.35 32.41 -32.33
CA LYS A 73 11.46 33.20 -31.47
C LYS A 73 10.09 32.52 -31.42
N PHE A 74 9.59 32.26 -30.21
CA PHE A 74 8.14 32.14 -29.99
C PHE A 74 7.70 33.12 -28.91
N GLU A 75 6.78 34.00 -29.31
CA GLU A 75 6.16 35.05 -28.53
C GLU A 75 5.39 34.51 -27.31
N LYS A 76 5.48 35.26 -26.21
CA LYS A 76 4.60 35.11 -25.06
C LYS A 76 3.19 35.58 -25.45
N VAL A 77 2.23 34.66 -25.51
CA VAL A 77 0.80 35.03 -25.50
C VAL A 77 0.27 34.83 -24.09
N SER A 78 -0.05 35.96 -23.46
CA SER A 78 -0.85 36.05 -22.25
C SER A 78 -2.32 35.79 -22.60
N VAL A 79 -2.92 34.73 -22.05
CA VAL A 79 -4.37 34.56 -22.05
C VAL A 79 -4.87 34.53 -20.61
N LYS A 80 -5.48 35.66 -20.21
CA LYS A 80 -6.41 35.74 -19.09
C LYS A 80 -7.62 34.88 -19.44
N ALA A 81 -7.95 33.90 -18.60
CA ALA A 81 -9.23 33.20 -18.68
C ALA A 81 -10.18 33.75 -17.62
N SER A 82 -11.34 34.14 -18.12
CA SER A 82 -12.31 35.05 -17.54
C SER A 82 -13.24 34.36 -16.55
N PHE A 83 -13.60 35.10 -15.51
CA PHE A 83 -14.72 34.84 -14.61
C PHE A 83 -16.02 34.84 -15.43
N SER A 84 -16.79 33.76 -15.39
CA SER A 84 -18.16 33.71 -15.93
C SER A 84 -19.06 33.03 -14.92
N THR A 85 -19.91 33.86 -14.33
CA THR A 85 -21.03 33.54 -13.46
C THR A 85 -22.09 32.76 -14.24
N TYR A 86 -22.47 31.59 -13.74
CA TYR A 86 -23.74 30.95 -14.05
C TYR A 86 -24.26 30.30 -12.77
N GLU A 87 -25.25 30.98 -12.22
CA GLU A 87 -26.15 30.53 -11.19
C GLU A 87 -27.23 29.66 -11.87
N SER A 88 -27.38 28.41 -11.44
CA SER A 88 -28.62 27.68 -11.63
C SER A 88 -28.83 26.69 -10.51
N ALA A 89 -29.95 26.93 -9.86
CA ALA A 89 -30.58 26.09 -8.88
C ALA A 89 -30.67 24.64 -9.34
N ARG A 90 -30.00 23.77 -8.60
CA ARG A 90 -30.57 22.47 -8.24
C ARG A 90 -30.67 22.44 -6.74
N GLU A 91 -31.88 22.71 -6.25
CA GLU A 91 -32.31 22.24 -4.94
C GLU A 91 -32.12 20.72 -4.92
N THR A 92 -31.08 20.28 -4.24
CA THR A 92 -31.01 18.95 -3.67
C THR A 92 -30.63 19.20 -2.24
N THR A 93 -31.60 19.03 -1.36
CA THR A 93 -31.48 18.99 0.09
C THR A 93 -30.34 18.05 0.49
N ARG A 94 -29.11 18.57 0.52
CA ARG A 94 -27.99 17.97 1.23
C ARG A 94 -28.21 18.29 2.70
N SER A 95 -28.91 17.40 3.39
CA SER A 95 -28.75 17.24 4.83
C SER A 95 -27.25 17.11 5.09
N SER A 96 -26.68 18.20 5.60
CA SER A 96 -25.32 18.25 6.10
C SER A 96 -25.35 17.53 7.44
N GLU A 97 -25.30 16.20 7.42
CA GLU A 97 -25.12 15.43 8.65
C GLU A 97 -23.63 15.52 9.03
N PRO A 98 -23.30 15.95 10.26
CA PRO A 98 -21.92 16.07 10.70
C PRO A 98 -21.30 14.67 10.81
N GLN A 99 -20.09 14.50 10.28
CA GLN A 99 -19.26 13.32 10.54
C GLN A 99 -19.11 13.17 12.06
N ASP A 100 -19.78 12.16 12.61
CA ASP A 100 -19.67 11.79 14.02
C ASP A 100 -18.20 11.52 14.35
N TYR A 101 -17.63 12.33 15.26
CA TYR A 101 -16.37 12.01 15.90
C TYR A 101 -16.54 10.67 16.61
N ARG A 102 -16.03 9.61 15.99
CA ARG A 102 -16.08 8.25 16.51
C ARG A 102 -15.50 8.24 17.94
N LYS A 103 -16.33 7.87 18.92
CA LYS A 103 -15.98 7.97 20.35
C LYS A 103 -14.78 7.08 20.66
N PRO A 104 -13.75 7.59 21.39
CA PRO A 104 -12.59 6.79 21.77
C PRO A 104 -13.00 5.57 22.61
N THR A 105 -12.47 4.41 22.27
CA THR A 105 -12.76 3.11 22.93
C THR A 105 -11.73 2.71 23.98
N VAL A 106 -10.68 3.51 24.19
CA VAL A 106 -9.59 3.26 25.17
C VAL A 106 -10.10 2.98 26.58
N HIS A 107 -11.20 3.61 26.99
CA HIS A 107 -11.80 3.39 28.31
C HIS A 107 -12.35 1.95 28.47
N LEU A 108 -12.83 1.33 27.38
CA LEU A 108 -13.39 -0.02 27.40
C LEU A 108 -12.33 -1.08 27.69
N ALA A 109 -11.06 -0.83 27.38
CA ALA A 109 -9.97 -1.78 27.66
C ALA A 109 -9.83 -2.12 29.16
N LYS A 110 -10.33 -1.25 30.05
CA LYS A 110 -10.28 -1.44 31.51
C LYS A 110 -11.51 -2.15 32.09
N ASN A 111 -12.59 -2.28 31.32
CA ASN A 111 -13.85 -2.88 31.75
C ASN A 111 -14.29 -3.95 30.76
N HIS A 112 -13.88 -5.20 31.01
CA HIS A 112 -14.17 -6.33 30.13
C HIS A 112 -15.67 -6.58 29.92
N VAL A 113 -16.54 -6.24 30.88
CA VAL A 113 -17.99 -6.47 30.75
C VAL A 113 -18.59 -5.48 29.73
N GLU A 114 -18.28 -4.20 29.88
CA GLU A 114 -18.72 -3.16 28.93
C GLU A 114 -18.09 -3.36 27.55
N GLN A 115 -16.82 -3.73 27.50
CA GLN A 115 -16.12 -4.04 26.27
C GLN A 115 -16.77 -5.22 25.52
N ALA A 116 -17.08 -6.31 26.23
CA ALA A 116 -17.76 -7.47 25.63
C ALA A 116 -19.15 -7.08 25.11
N ALA A 117 -19.92 -6.28 25.85
CA ALA A 117 -21.22 -5.78 25.41
C ALA A 117 -21.09 -4.90 24.15
N TYR A 118 -20.09 -4.02 24.12
CA TYR A 118 -19.82 -3.17 22.97
C TYR A 118 -19.45 -4.00 21.73
N ILE A 119 -18.50 -4.94 21.85
CA ILE A 119 -18.07 -5.79 20.74
C ILE A 119 -19.24 -6.60 20.19
N ARG A 120 -20.04 -7.25 21.04
CA ARG A 120 -21.25 -7.99 20.60
C ARG A 120 -22.20 -7.10 19.83
N ASN A 121 -22.51 -5.91 20.36
CA ASN A 121 -23.40 -4.97 19.69
C ASN A 121 -22.88 -4.57 18.30
N GLN A 122 -21.57 -4.31 18.15
CA GLN A 122 -21.01 -4.02 16.83
C GLN A 122 -21.09 -5.23 15.89
N MET A 123 -20.81 -6.44 16.38
CA MET A 123 -20.89 -7.67 15.59
C MET A 123 -22.33 -7.98 15.13
N ASP A 124 -23.32 -7.76 15.99
CA ASP A 124 -24.74 -7.91 15.63
C ASP A 124 -25.14 -6.88 14.56
N LEU A 125 -24.68 -5.64 14.66
CA LEU A 125 -24.92 -4.62 13.64
C LEU A 125 -24.22 -4.94 12.31
N MET A 126 -23.06 -5.60 12.33
CA MET A 126 -22.38 -6.06 11.12
C MET A 126 -23.18 -7.12 10.35
N ARG A 127 -24.07 -7.85 11.02
CA ARG A 127 -24.95 -8.87 10.43
C ARG A 127 -26.25 -8.30 9.86
N ASP A 128 -26.62 -7.05 10.18
CA ASP A 128 -27.82 -6.38 9.63
C ASP A 128 -27.57 -5.85 8.21
N PHE A 129 -27.41 -6.77 7.25
CA PHE A 129 -27.16 -6.43 5.84
C PHE A 129 -28.28 -5.61 5.18
N GLN A 130 -29.45 -5.46 5.82
CA GLN A 130 -30.51 -4.59 5.33
C GLN A 130 -30.22 -3.10 5.57
N LYS A 131 -29.32 -2.76 6.49
CA LYS A 131 -28.95 -1.37 6.82
C LYS A 131 -27.47 -1.12 6.55
N PRO A 132 -27.08 -0.86 5.28
CA PRO A 132 -25.67 -0.81 4.88
C PRO A 132 -24.86 0.25 5.62
N GLU A 133 -25.45 1.41 5.96
CA GLU A 133 -24.73 2.44 6.71
C GLU A 133 -24.39 2.00 8.14
N ARG A 134 -25.29 1.27 8.80
CA ARG A 134 -25.02 0.73 10.13
C ARG A 134 -23.95 -0.35 10.11
N VAL A 135 -23.93 -1.18 9.06
CA VAL A 135 -22.87 -2.16 8.86
C VAL A 135 -21.52 -1.46 8.69
N ASN A 136 -21.46 -0.42 7.85
CA ASN A 136 -20.25 0.35 7.62
C ASN A 136 -19.74 0.98 8.93
N GLU A 137 -20.63 1.61 9.69
CA GLU A 137 -20.32 2.24 10.97
C GLU A 137 -19.83 1.20 11.99
N ALA A 138 -20.51 0.05 12.11
CA ALA A 138 -20.13 -1.00 13.04
C ALA A 138 -18.76 -1.62 12.72
N MET A 139 -18.50 -1.90 11.44
CA MET A 139 -17.18 -2.35 10.99
C MET A 139 -16.10 -1.29 11.27
N ALA A 140 -16.40 -0.02 11.00
CA ALA A 140 -15.47 1.07 11.29
C ALA A 140 -15.20 1.12 12.79
N ASN A 141 -16.23 0.99 13.63
CA ASN A 141 -16.24 0.96 15.10
C ASN A 141 -15.46 -0.21 15.72
N LEU A 142 -15.39 -1.37 15.05
CA LEU A 142 -14.46 -2.42 15.45
C LEU A 142 -13.03 -2.15 14.97
N HIS A 143 -12.85 -1.73 13.72
CA HIS A 143 -11.52 -1.49 13.16
C HIS A 143 -10.71 -0.46 13.97
N GLY A 144 -11.29 0.70 14.26
CA GLY A 144 -10.61 1.71 15.10
C GLY A 144 -10.42 1.29 16.57
N MET A 145 -11.29 0.43 17.13
CA MET A 145 -11.05 -0.15 18.47
C MET A 145 -9.79 -1.02 18.47
N MET A 146 -9.54 -1.76 17.38
CA MET A 146 -8.28 -2.49 17.18
C MET A 146 -7.09 -1.54 16.95
N CYS A 147 -7.27 -0.44 16.22
CA CYS A 147 -6.22 0.57 16.02
C CYS A 147 -5.79 1.24 17.33
N GLU A 148 -6.73 1.48 18.24
CA GLU A 148 -6.47 2.07 19.56
C GLU A 148 -5.82 1.08 20.54
N GLY A 149 -5.69 -0.20 20.18
CA GLY A 149 -5.25 -1.25 21.10
C GLY A 149 -6.29 -1.63 22.15
N SER A 150 -7.52 -1.13 22.01
CA SER A 150 -8.62 -1.28 22.95
C SER A 150 -9.35 -2.61 22.79
N PHE A 151 -9.08 -3.40 21.75
CA PHE A 151 -9.64 -4.75 21.56
C PHE A 151 -8.78 -5.78 22.31
N THR A 152 -9.15 -6.15 23.52
CA THR A 152 -8.35 -7.06 24.38
C THR A 152 -8.99 -8.45 24.53
N LEU A 153 -10.27 -8.61 24.23
CA LEU A 153 -11.02 -9.87 24.36
C LEU A 153 -10.91 -10.78 23.13
N TRP A 154 -9.71 -10.87 22.55
CA TRP A 154 -9.44 -11.71 21.38
C TRP A 154 -9.88 -13.16 21.56
N ASN A 155 -9.57 -13.77 22.70
CA ASN A 155 -9.93 -15.17 22.95
C ASN A 155 -11.43 -15.45 22.94
N GLN A 156 -12.27 -14.43 23.16
CA GLN A 156 -13.72 -14.58 23.20
C GLN A 156 -14.36 -14.36 21.83
N PHE A 157 -13.85 -13.40 21.06
CA PHE A 157 -14.53 -12.91 19.85
C PHE A 157 -13.81 -13.23 18.55
N PHE A 158 -12.60 -13.78 18.59
CA PHE A 158 -11.77 -13.93 17.40
C PHE A 158 -12.42 -14.82 16.33
N ASP A 159 -12.89 -16.01 16.70
CA ASP A 159 -13.40 -16.98 15.73
C ASP A 159 -14.71 -16.48 15.09
N GLU A 160 -15.63 -16.00 15.91
CA GLU A 160 -16.89 -15.40 15.47
C GLU A 160 -16.63 -14.21 14.53
N LEU A 161 -15.77 -13.26 14.94
CA LEU A 161 -15.41 -12.13 14.10
C LEU A 161 -14.74 -12.57 12.79
N LEU A 162 -13.89 -13.59 12.80
CA LEU A 162 -13.23 -14.08 11.60
C LEU A 162 -14.26 -14.63 10.59
N ASP A 163 -15.23 -15.40 11.07
CA ASP A 163 -16.33 -15.92 10.26
C ASP A 163 -17.16 -14.79 9.65
N GLU A 164 -17.51 -13.77 10.43
CA GLU A 164 -18.19 -12.58 9.91
C GLU A 164 -17.38 -11.88 8.81
N ILE A 165 -16.07 -11.71 9.02
CA ILE A 165 -15.20 -11.06 8.04
C ILE A 165 -15.12 -11.88 6.74
N TYR A 166 -15.02 -13.21 6.83
CA TYR A 166 -15.06 -14.07 5.65
C TYR A 166 -16.41 -14.05 4.94
N GLN A 167 -17.52 -14.00 5.70
CA GLN A 167 -18.85 -13.84 5.13
C GLN A 167 -18.96 -12.51 4.37
N ILE A 168 -18.49 -11.40 4.96
CA ILE A 168 -18.50 -10.08 4.32
C ILE A 168 -17.68 -10.08 3.02
N LEU A 169 -16.47 -10.66 3.04
CA LEU A 169 -15.62 -10.76 1.85
C LEU A 169 -16.27 -11.59 0.72
N SER A 170 -17.11 -12.56 1.09
CA SER A 170 -17.76 -13.50 0.16
C SER A 170 -19.08 -12.98 -0.40
N THR A 171 -19.94 -12.41 0.44
CA THR A 171 -21.35 -12.17 0.13
C THR A 171 -21.62 -10.76 -0.37
N LEU A 172 -20.88 -9.78 0.12
CA LEU A 172 -21.20 -8.37 -0.16
C LEU A 172 -20.50 -7.91 -1.42
N SER A 173 -21.24 -7.30 -2.35
CA SER A 173 -20.67 -6.80 -3.61
C SER A 173 -19.93 -5.46 -3.45
N GLN A 174 -20.24 -4.70 -2.40
CA GLN A 174 -19.73 -3.33 -2.25
C GLN A 174 -18.26 -3.28 -1.85
N SER A 175 -17.43 -2.67 -2.71
CA SER A 175 -15.98 -2.57 -2.54
C SER A 175 -15.55 -1.91 -1.22
N ILE A 176 -16.29 -0.91 -0.74
CA ILE A 176 -15.97 -0.23 0.52
C ILE A 176 -15.96 -1.18 1.72
N ARG A 177 -16.94 -2.09 1.80
CA ARG A 177 -17.05 -3.09 2.88
C ARG A 177 -15.99 -4.17 2.76
N LYS A 178 -15.70 -4.65 1.55
CA LYS A 178 -14.60 -5.60 1.32
C LYS A 178 -13.25 -5.02 1.75
N LYS A 179 -12.95 -3.76 1.38
CA LYS A 179 -11.73 -3.08 1.80
C LYS A 179 -11.65 -2.93 3.32
N LEU A 180 -12.75 -2.53 3.97
CA LEU A 180 -12.79 -2.40 5.43
C LEU A 180 -12.63 -3.76 6.12
N ALA A 181 -13.24 -4.82 5.59
CA ALA A 181 -13.06 -6.19 6.07
C ALA A 181 -11.59 -6.64 5.93
N MET A 182 -10.92 -6.32 4.82
CA MET A 182 -9.49 -6.58 4.66
C MET A 182 -8.64 -5.82 5.69
N ARG A 183 -8.98 -4.56 6.01
CA ARG A 183 -8.26 -3.80 7.05
C ARG A 183 -8.47 -4.39 8.45
N ILE A 184 -9.68 -4.87 8.76
CA ILE A 184 -9.94 -5.61 10.01
C ILE A 184 -9.12 -6.91 10.02
N LEU A 185 -9.14 -7.68 8.93
CA LEU A 185 -8.35 -8.92 8.81
C LEU A 185 -6.85 -8.66 9.00
N GLN A 186 -6.31 -7.56 8.48
CA GLN A 186 -4.92 -7.14 8.73
C GLN A 186 -4.67 -6.92 10.23
N LYS A 187 -5.56 -6.21 10.93
CA LYS A 187 -5.44 -5.97 12.38
C LYS A 187 -5.55 -7.25 13.19
N MET A 188 -6.47 -8.15 12.82
CA MET A 188 -6.58 -9.48 13.44
C MET A 188 -5.29 -10.28 13.26
N CYS A 189 -4.73 -10.28 12.05
CA CYS A 189 -3.48 -10.97 11.74
C CYS A 189 -2.29 -10.43 12.55
N THR A 190 -2.12 -9.11 12.58
CA THR A 190 -1.03 -8.49 13.35
C THR A 190 -1.18 -8.70 14.86
N ALA A 191 -2.40 -8.72 15.39
CA ALA A 191 -2.64 -8.88 16.83
C ALA A 191 -2.61 -10.34 17.30
N GLN A 192 -3.07 -11.29 16.47
CA GLN A 192 -3.36 -12.68 16.86
C GLN A 192 -3.02 -13.69 15.75
N ALA A 193 -1.86 -13.54 15.12
CA ALA A 193 -1.43 -14.35 13.97
C ALA A 193 -1.61 -15.87 14.17
N THR A 194 -1.26 -16.39 15.35
CA THR A 194 -1.32 -17.83 15.67
C THR A 194 -2.73 -18.41 15.54
N LYS A 195 -3.77 -17.62 15.80
CA LYS A 195 -5.17 -18.04 15.63
C LYS A 195 -5.59 -18.14 14.15
N LEU A 196 -4.85 -17.51 13.22
CA LEU A 196 -5.12 -17.59 11.78
C LEU A 196 -4.38 -18.74 11.09
N PHE A 197 -3.47 -19.44 11.75
CA PHE A 197 -2.57 -20.40 11.08
C PHE A 197 -3.34 -21.48 10.30
N ASP A 198 -4.37 -22.06 10.91
CA ASP A 198 -5.21 -23.09 10.27
C ASP A 198 -6.09 -22.52 9.14
N SER A 199 -6.39 -21.21 9.19
CA SER A 199 -7.20 -20.50 8.20
C SER A 199 -6.37 -19.75 7.14
N THR A 200 -5.05 -19.95 7.10
CA THR A 200 -4.14 -19.24 6.18
C THR A 200 -4.58 -19.33 4.72
N GLU A 201 -4.95 -20.54 4.27
CA GLU A 201 -5.38 -20.77 2.89
C GLU A 201 -6.70 -20.06 2.56
N ILE A 202 -7.65 -20.08 3.50
CA ILE A 202 -8.94 -19.41 3.34
C ILE A 202 -8.73 -17.90 3.28
N ALA A 203 -7.93 -17.33 4.20
CA ALA A 203 -7.62 -15.91 4.24
C ALA A 203 -7.06 -15.41 2.90
N ILE A 204 -6.02 -16.06 2.38
CA ILE A 204 -5.39 -15.71 1.10
C ILE A 204 -6.39 -15.86 -0.06
N SER A 205 -7.12 -16.98 -0.10
CA SER A 205 -8.09 -17.25 -1.16
C SER A 205 -9.21 -16.20 -1.22
N LYS A 206 -9.75 -15.80 -0.06
CA LYS A 206 -10.80 -14.76 0.04
C LYS A 206 -10.29 -13.40 -0.42
N VAL A 207 -9.07 -13.01 -0.03
CA VAL A 207 -8.48 -11.72 -0.44
C VAL A 207 -8.24 -11.69 -1.95
N LEU A 208 -7.68 -12.74 -2.52
CA LEU A 208 -7.48 -12.86 -3.97
C LEU A 208 -8.81 -12.84 -4.73
N GLN A 209 -9.81 -13.59 -4.25
CA GLN A 209 -11.13 -13.62 -4.87
C GLN A 209 -11.75 -12.22 -4.91
N CYS A 210 -11.60 -11.43 -3.85
CA CYS A 210 -12.10 -10.05 -3.83
C CYS A 210 -11.42 -9.15 -4.86
N ALA A 211 -10.12 -9.31 -5.08
CA ALA A 211 -9.41 -8.53 -6.09
C ALA A 211 -9.84 -8.88 -7.52
N CYS A 212 -10.01 -10.17 -7.83
CA CYS A 212 -10.35 -10.62 -9.18
C CYS A 212 -11.82 -10.45 -9.55
N THR A 213 -12.71 -10.37 -8.56
CA THR A 213 -14.17 -10.21 -8.80
C THR A 213 -14.64 -8.76 -8.77
N SER A 214 -13.77 -7.80 -8.42
CA SER A 214 -14.16 -6.41 -8.25
C SER A 214 -13.88 -5.57 -9.50
N GLU A 215 -14.82 -4.70 -9.86
CA GLU A 215 -14.65 -3.67 -10.90
C GLU A 215 -13.92 -2.42 -10.37
N ASP A 216 -13.65 -2.35 -9.07
CA ASP A 216 -12.97 -1.22 -8.44
C ASP A 216 -11.46 -1.32 -8.63
N ASN A 217 -10.90 -0.40 -9.43
CA ASN A 217 -9.47 -0.33 -9.75
C ASN A 217 -8.55 -0.25 -8.52
N THR A 218 -9.06 0.24 -7.38
CA THR A 218 -8.29 0.36 -6.14
C THR A 218 -8.38 -0.89 -5.25
N MET A 219 -9.21 -1.87 -5.61
CA MET A 219 -9.34 -3.14 -4.86
C MET A 219 -8.04 -3.94 -4.88
N SER A 220 -7.36 -4.02 -6.02
CA SER A 220 -6.09 -4.74 -6.14
C SER A 220 -5.01 -4.18 -5.23
N VAL A 221 -5.00 -2.86 -5.00
CA VAL A 221 -4.08 -2.21 -4.05
C VAL A 221 -4.39 -2.62 -2.61
N ALA A 222 -5.68 -2.57 -2.23
CA ALA A 222 -6.10 -2.99 -0.89
C ALA A 222 -5.84 -4.48 -0.63
N ALA A 223 -6.03 -5.32 -1.64
CA ALA A 223 -5.72 -6.74 -1.58
C ALA A 223 -4.21 -6.99 -1.48
N GLU A 224 -3.39 -6.28 -2.26
CA GLU A 224 -1.92 -6.34 -2.18
C GLU A 224 -1.42 -5.96 -0.78
N ASP A 225 -1.98 -4.90 -0.20
CA ASP A 225 -1.67 -4.49 1.17
C ASP A 225 -2.06 -5.57 2.20
N CYS A 226 -3.25 -6.17 2.04
CA CYS A 226 -3.71 -7.23 2.93
C CYS A 226 -2.83 -8.47 2.82
N LEU A 227 -2.55 -8.94 1.59
CA LEU A 227 -1.70 -10.10 1.33
C LEU A 227 -0.29 -9.92 1.88
N ARG A 228 0.28 -8.71 1.80
CA ARG A 228 1.57 -8.40 2.43
C ARG A 228 1.54 -8.66 3.94
N ILE A 229 0.54 -8.12 4.66
CA ILE A 229 0.42 -8.32 6.11
C ILE A 229 0.20 -9.80 6.45
N LEU A 230 -0.60 -10.52 5.67
CA LEU A 230 -0.78 -11.96 5.84
C LEU A 230 0.54 -12.72 5.66
N ALA A 231 1.30 -12.44 4.59
CA ALA A 231 2.58 -13.09 4.34
C ALA A 231 3.65 -12.81 5.41
N THR A 232 3.61 -11.61 6.03
CA THR A 232 4.54 -11.24 7.11
C THR A 232 4.30 -12.00 8.41
N HIS A 233 3.04 -12.32 8.74
CA HIS A 233 2.68 -12.86 10.05
C HIS A 233 2.28 -14.34 10.05
N LEU A 234 1.90 -14.89 8.90
CA LEU A 234 1.45 -16.28 8.78
C LEU A 234 2.62 -17.23 8.45
N PRO A 235 2.47 -18.55 8.66
CA PRO A 235 3.58 -19.49 8.57
C PRO A 235 4.18 -19.54 7.17
N LEU A 236 5.47 -19.20 7.05
CA LEU A 236 6.21 -19.13 5.79
C LEU A 236 6.06 -20.40 4.91
N PRO A 237 6.21 -21.63 5.45
CA PRO A 237 6.04 -22.84 4.63
C PRO A 237 4.64 -22.95 4.01
N ARG A 238 3.61 -22.48 4.73
CA ARG A 238 2.22 -22.51 4.27
C ARG A 238 1.99 -21.48 3.16
N ILE A 239 2.54 -20.27 3.31
CA ILE A 239 2.51 -19.23 2.26
C ILE A 239 3.15 -19.74 0.97
N VAL A 240 4.33 -20.34 1.06
CA VAL A 240 5.06 -20.89 -0.09
C VAL A 240 4.25 -22.01 -0.75
N GLN A 241 3.72 -22.96 0.03
CA GLN A 241 2.91 -24.06 -0.50
C GLN A 241 1.67 -23.56 -1.27
N ILE A 242 0.91 -22.62 -0.69
CA ILE A 242 -0.29 -22.05 -1.31
C ILE A 242 0.09 -21.30 -2.59
N SER A 243 1.14 -20.48 -2.53
CA SER A 243 1.60 -19.67 -3.65
C SER A 243 2.04 -20.54 -4.83
N ARG A 244 2.79 -21.63 -4.57
CA ARG A 244 3.18 -22.60 -5.60
C ARG A 244 1.97 -23.25 -6.26
N ARG A 245 0.98 -23.66 -5.47
CA ARG A 245 -0.25 -24.25 -5.99
C ARG A 245 -0.96 -23.29 -6.93
N ILE A 246 -1.19 -22.05 -6.50
CA ILE A 246 -1.87 -21.02 -7.30
C ILE A 246 -1.08 -20.76 -8.59
N LEU A 247 0.22 -20.51 -8.52
CA LEU A 247 1.03 -20.21 -9.71
C LEU A 247 1.18 -21.38 -10.70
N SER A 248 0.91 -22.61 -10.28
CA SER A 248 1.06 -23.81 -11.13
C SER A 248 -0.26 -24.36 -11.66
N GLN A 249 -1.38 -24.09 -11.00
CA GLN A 249 -2.68 -24.69 -11.29
C GLN A 249 -3.75 -23.68 -11.72
N ASP A 250 -3.52 -22.39 -11.46
CA ASP A 250 -4.48 -21.32 -11.74
C ASP A 250 -4.07 -20.60 -13.03
N ASP A 251 -5.01 -20.52 -13.98
CA ASP A 251 -4.81 -19.83 -15.26
C ASP A 251 -5.19 -18.33 -15.17
N ASP A 252 -5.59 -17.84 -13.99
CA ASP A 252 -5.90 -16.43 -13.75
C ASP A 252 -4.62 -15.59 -13.55
N ASP A 253 -4.24 -14.86 -14.60
CA ASP A 253 -3.11 -13.93 -14.61
C ASP A 253 -3.15 -12.91 -13.46
N GLN A 254 -4.33 -12.42 -13.09
CA GLN A 254 -4.46 -11.40 -12.03
C GLN A 254 -4.16 -12.01 -10.66
N ARG A 255 -4.63 -13.24 -10.40
CA ARG A 255 -4.26 -13.99 -9.18
C ARG A 255 -2.76 -14.26 -9.15
N GLY A 256 -2.19 -14.69 -10.27
CA GLY A 256 -0.76 -14.90 -10.41
C GLY A 256 0.06 -13.64 -10.10
N VAL A 257 -0.33 -12.49 -10.66
CA VAL A 257 0.31 -11.20 -10.40
C VAL A 257 0.30 -10.83 -8.91
N LEU A 258 -0.83 -10.98 -8.23
CA LEU A 258 -0.94 -10.66 -6.80
C LEU A 258 -0.07 -11.57 -5.94
N ILE A 259 -0.02 -12.87 -6.24
CA ILE A 259 0.86 -13.82 -5.55
C ILE A 259 2.34 -13.49 -5.78
N LEU A 260 2.73 -13.21 -7.03
CA LEU A 260 4.12 -12.84 -7.35
C LEU A 260 4.54 -11.56 -6.61
N LYS A 261 3.67 -10.56 -6.53
CA LYS A 261 3.92 -9.32 -5.76
C LYS A 261 4.02 -9.58 -4.26
N MET A 262 3.10 -10.37 -3.70
CA MET A 262 3.13 -10.76 -2.28
C MET A 262 4.45 -11.45 -1.93
N LEU A 263 4.86 -12.46 -2.71
CA LEU A 263 6.12 -13.15 -2.53
C LEU A 263 7.34 -12.22 -2.72
N THR A 264 7.32 -11.37 -3.74
CA THR A 264 8.41 -10.40 -3.99
C THR A 264 8.63 -9.49 -2.78
N ARG A 265 7.54 -8.97 -2.20
CA ARG A 265 7.62 -8.14 -0.99
C ARG A 265 8.12 -8.95 0.20
N MET A 266 7.61 -10.18 0.38
CA MET A 266 8.06 -11.08 1.44
C MET A 266 9.58 -11.33 1.39
N PHE A 267 10.17 -11.55 0.20
CA PHE A 267 11.61 -11.76 0.06
C PHE A 267 12.45 -10.57 0.54
N GLN A 268 11.92 -9.36 0.41
CA GLN A 268 12.59 -8.13 0.86
C GLN A 268 12.57 -7.98 2.38
N ASP A 269 11.54 -8.54 3.05
CA ASP A 269 11.28 -8.31 4.46
C ASP A 269 11.76 -9.47 5.37
N ILE A 270 11.74 -10.73 4.90
CA ILE A 270 12.18 -11.89 5.71
C ILE A 270 13.71 -11.97 5.85
N ASP A 271 14.18 -12.69 6.85
CA ASP A 271 15.61 -12.93 7.06
C ASP A 271 16.25 -13.69 5.88
N VAL A 272 17.52 -13.42 5.61
CA VAL A 272 18.24 -14.03 4.48
C VAL A 272 18.38 -15.54 4.67
N ASP A 273 18.56 -16.03 5.89
CA ASP A 273 18.67 -17.46 6.19
C ASP A 273 17.32 -18.16 5.99
N GLU A 274 16.22 -17.54 6.42
CA GLU A 274 14.86 -18.05 6.16
C GLU A 274 14.55 -18.06 4.66
N LEU A 275 14.95 -17.02 3.93
CA LEU A 275 14.82 -16.96 2.48
C LEU A 275 15.61 -18.10 1.81
N HIS A 276 16.84 -18.38 2.26
CA HIS A 276 17.64 -19.49 1.75
C HIS A 276 16.94 -20.85 1.88
N MET A 277 16.11 -21.06 2.91
CA MET A 277 15.35 -22.29 3.11
C MET A 277 14.24 -22.49 2.07
N ILE A 278 13.68 -21.41 1.52
CA ILE A 278 12.54 -21.48 0.59
C ILE A 278 12.89 -21.17 -0.87
N VAL A 279 14.11 -20.70 -1.16
CA VAL A 279 14.54 -20.29 -2.51
C VAL A 279 14.30 -21.38 -3.55
N ASP A 280 14.59 -22.63 -3.23
CA ASP A 280 14.45 -23.73 -4.20
C ASP A 280 12.98 -24.08 -4.49
N ASP A 281 12.07 -23.67 -3.62
CA ASP A 281 10.63 -23.83 -3.81
C ASP A 281 10.00 -22.66 -4.58
N VAL A 282 10.48 -21.44 -4.38
CA VAL A 282 9.90 -20.24 -4.99
C VAL A 282 10.56 -19.84 -6.31
N ALA A 283 11.88 -19.95 -6.44
CA ALA A 283 12.60 -19.50 -7.64
C ALA A 283 12.10 -20.17 -8.94
N PRO A 284 11.81 -21.50 -8.97
CA PRO A 284 11.23 -22.13 -10.15
C PRO A 284 9.88 -21.52 -10.58
N CYS A 285 9.05 -21.08 -9.62
CA CYS A 285 7.77 -20.44 -9.93
C CYS A 285 7.97 -19.10 -10.64
N PHE A 286 8.94 -18.30 -10.20
CA PHE A 286 9.26 -17.03 -10.86
C PHE A 286 9.89 -17.23 -12.25
N VAL A 287 10.77 -18.22 -12.40
CA VAL A 287 11.32 -18.59 -13.71
C VAL A 287 10.21 -18.99 -14.69
N SER A 288 9.29 -19.86 -14.25
CA SER A 288 8.13 -20.26 -15.06
C SER A 288 7.22 -19.08 -15.41
N ALA A 289 6.95 -18.20 -14.44
CA ALA A 289 6.15 -17.00 -14.67
C ALA A 289 6.80 -16.01 -15.65
N TYR A 290 8.12 -16.00 -15.76
CA TYR A 290 8.83 -15.17 -16.74
C TYR A 290 8.68 -15.69 -18.19
N ASP A 291 8.25 -16.93 -18.38
CA ASP A 291 7.85 -17.49 -19.67
C ASP A 291 6.36 -17.34 -19.98
N SER A 292 5.56 -16.72 -19.10
CA SER A 292 4.14 -16.46 -19.32
C SER A 292 3.88 -15.63 -20.59
N THR A 293 2.77 -15.89 -21.25
CA THR A 293 2.25 -15.07 -22.36
C THR A 293 1.82 -13.68 -21.88
N SER A 294 1.49 -13.55 -20.60
CA SER A 294 1.00 -12.32 -19.99
C SER A 294 2.13 -11.38 -19.63
N SER A 295 2.09 -10.16 -20.18
CA SER A 295 3.16 -9.17 -19.94
C SER A 295 3.17 -8.65 -18.50
N SER A 296 2.01 -8.60 -17.83
CA SER A 296 1.92 -8.23 -16.40
C SER A 296 2.57 -9.27 -15.50
N VAL A 297 2.30 -10.56 -15.76
CA VAL A 297 2.92 -11.69 -15.05
C VAL A 297 4.42 -11.68 -15.26
N ARG A 298 4.90 -11.59 -16.51
CA ARG A 298 6.33 -11.52 -16.82
C ARG A 298 7.03 -10.36 -16.12
N LYS A 299 6.42 -9.18 -16.11
CA LYS A 299 6.95 -8.00 -15.42
C LYS A 299 7.12 -8.29 -13.92
N CYS A 300 6.09 -8.81 -13.26
CA CYS A 300 6.16 -9.14 -11.82
C CYS A 300 7.19 -10.24 -11.54
N ALA A 301 7.30 -11.24 -12.43
CA ALA A 301 8.30 -12.29 -12.32
C ALA A 301 9.72 -11.74 -12.36
N VAL A 302 10.03 -10.80 -13.27
CA VAL A 302 11.34 -10.13 -13.34
C VAL A 302 11.64 -9.38 -12.05
N PHE A 303 10.69 -8.60 -11.51
CA PHE A 303 10.89 -7.89 -10.24
C PHE A 303 11.19 -8.84 -9.09
N GLY A 304 10.49 -9.97 -9.00
CA GLY A 304 10.74 -10.98 -7.97
C GLY A 304 12.09 -11.68 -8.11
N LEU A 305 12.51 -12.01 -9.34
CA LEU A 305 13.84 -12.58 -9.59
C LEU A 305 14.95 -11.59 -9.22
N VAL A 306 14.80 -10.31 -9.55
CA VAL A 306 15.75 -9.25 -9.16
C VAL A 306 15.82 -9.15 -7.64
N ALA A 307 14.68 -9.13 -6.95
CA ALA A 307 14.64 -9.10 -5.48
C ALA A 307 15.33 -10.32 -4.86
N LEU A 308 15.11 -11.52 -5.41
CA LEU A 308 15.83 -12.73 -4.96
C LEU A 308 17.35 -12.59 -5.16
N VAL A 309 17.81 -12.18 -6.34
CA VAL A 309 19.26 -11.99 -6.60
C VAL A 309 19.87 -10.95 -5.66
N GLN A 310 19.16 -9.85 -5.36
CA GLN A 310 19.63 -8.84 -4.41
C GLN A 310 19.76 -9.39 -2.99
N ARG A 311 18.86 -10.27 -2.56
CA ARG A 311 18.81 -10.78 -1.18
C ARG A 311 19.74 -11.98 -0.94
N VAL A 312 19.73 -12.97 -1.84
CA VAL A 312 20.51 -14.23 -1.67
C VAL A 312 21.78 -14.30 -2.53
N GLY A 313 21.98 -13.33 -3.43
CA GLY A 313 23.11 -13.29 -4.35
C GLY A 313 22.91 -14.15 -5.61
N MET A 314 23.60 -13.75 -6.67
CA MET A 314 23.57 -14.45 -7.97
C MET A 314 24.02 -15.92 -7.90
N PRO A 315 25.10 -16.28 -7.18
CA PRO A 315 25.57 -17.67 -7.12
C PRO A 315 24.53 -18.64 -6.57
N ARG A 316 23.71 -18.21 -5.59
CA ARG A 316 22.68 -19.04 -4.98
C ARG A 316 21.52 -19.32 -5.93
N LEU A 317 21.20 -18.37 -6.81
CA LEU A 317 20.08 -18.45 -7.73
C LEU A 317 20.47 -19.04 -9.10
N GLU A 318 21.77 -19.13 -9.40
CA GLU A 318 22.30 -19.52 -10.71
C GLU A 318 21.71 -20.83 -11.23
N THR A 319 21.63 -21.87 -10.40
CA THR A 319 21.07 -23.19 -10.78
C THR A 319 19.64 -23.11 -11.31
N HIS A 320 18.85 -22.15 -10.82
CA HIS A 320 17.47 -21.92 -11.27
C HIS A 320 17.44 -21.07 -12.54
N LEU A 321 18.28 -20.02 -12.58
CA LEU A 321 18.32 -19.06 -13.68
C LEU A 321 18.87 -19.66 -14.98
N ARG A 322 19.71 -20.71 -14.92
CA ARG A 322 20.26 -21.39 -16.12
C ARG A 322 19.20 -21.91 -17.10
N LYS A 323 17.92 -22.03 -16.68
CA LYS A 323 16.80 -22.38 -17.56
C LYS A 323 16.37 -21.24 -18.49
N LEU A 324 16.73 -19.99 -18.15
CA LEU A 324 16.41 -18.80 -18.94
C LEU A 324 17.42 -18.62 -20.09
N ASN A 325 16.96 -18.07 -21.21
CA ASN A 325 17.85 -17.70 -22.31
C ASN A 325 18.74 -16.49 -21.96
N ALA A 326 19.82 -16.29 -22.72
CA ALA A 326 20.81 -15.24 -22.47
C ALA A 326 20.19 -13.83 -22.41
N THR A 327 19.20 -13.52 -23.25
CA THR A 327 18.52 -12.22 -23.25
C THR A 327 17.79 -11.95 -21.94
N LYS A 328 17.09 -12.96 -21.40
CA LYS A 328 16.39 -12.86 -20.12
C LYS A 328 17.34 -12.72 -18.93
N LEU A 329 18.46 -13.46 -18.95
CA LEU A 329 19.51 -13.34 -17.94
C LEU A 329 20.13 -11.93 -17.93
N ASN A 330 20.52 -11.42 -19.11
CA ASN A 330 21.06 -10.08 -19.26
C ASN A 330 20.10 -9.00 -18.75
N LEU A 331 18.78 -9.20 -18.90
CA LEU A 331 17.80 -8.27 -18.38
C LEU A 331 17.77 -8.26 -16.85
N ILE A 332 17.80 -9.43 -16.21
CA ILE A 332 17.88 -9.56 -14.75
C ILE A 332 19.15 -8.87 -14.24
N ASP A 333 20.32 -9.17 -14.84
CA ASP A 333 21.59 -8.57 -14.45
C ASP A 333 21.58 -7.03 -14.59
N LEU A 334 20.99 -6.51 -15.68
CA LEU A 334 20.81 -5.07 -15.87
C LEU A 334 19.99 -4.44 -14.75
N TYR A 335 18.87 -5.06 -14.35
CA TYR A 335 18.02 -4.55 -13.28
C TYR A 335 18.69 -4.65 -11.91
N VAL A 336 19.41 -5.74 -11.63
CA VAL A 336 20.22 -5.89 -10.41
C VAL A 336 21.30 -4.81 -10.34
N GLY A 337 21.99 -4.54 -11.46
CA GLY A 337 22.99 -3.49 -11.56
C GLY A 337 22.39 -2.10 -11.29
N ARG A 338 21.24 -1.79 -11.88
CA ARG A 338 20.52 -0.53 -11.65
C ARG A 338 20.10 -0.35 -10.19
N ALA A 339 19.58 -1.40 -9.56
CA ALA A 339 19.11 -1.33 -8.18
C ALA A 339 20.26 -1.07 -7.19
N LYS A 340 21.42 -1.69 -7.41
CA LYS A 340 22.65 -1.42 -6.64
C LYS A 340 23.11 0.03 -6.77
N SER A 341 23.09 0.58 -8.00
CA SER A 341 23.48 1.98 -8.22
C SER A 341 22.52 2.97 -7.52
N SER A 342 21.22 2.67 -7.48
CA SER A 342 20.25 3.53 -6.77
C SER A 342 20.42 3.51 -5.25
N GLU A 343 20.80 2.38 -4.64
CA GLU A 343 21.07 2.29 -3.19
C GLU A 343 22.37 2.99 -2.79
N SER A 344 23.38 2.99 -3.66
CA SER A 344 24.64 3.71 -3.41
C SER A 344 24.55 5.23 -3.53
N GLY A 345 23.52 5.76 -4.20
CA GLY A 345 23.32 7.20 -4.38
C GLY A 345 22.65 7.92 -3.20
N THR A 346 22.14 7.18 -2.21
CA THR A 346 21.45 7.74 -1.02
C THR A 346 22.31 7.76 0.25
N SER A 347 23.56 7.27 0.19
CA SER A 347 24.50 7.28 1.33
C SER A 347 25.59 8.37 1.25
N SER A 348 25.37 9.39 0.43
CA SER A 348 26.26 10.56 0.35
C SER A 348 25.42 11.82 0.16
N ASN A 349 24.87 12.33 1.27
CA ASN A 349 24.49 13.73 1.45
C ASN A 349 24.23 14.03 2.92
#